data_AF-A0A340WVG7-F1
#
_entry.id   AF-A0A340WVG7-F1
#
_cell.length_a   1.000
_cell.length_b   1.000
_cell.length_c   1.000
_cell.angle_alpha   90.00
_cell.angle_beta   90.00
_cell.angle_gamma   90.00
#
_symmetry.space_group_name_H-M   'P 1'
#
loop_
_entity.id
_entity.type
_entity.pdbx_description
1 polymer ?
#
loop_
_entity_poly.entity_id
_entity_poly.type
_entity_poly.pdbx_seq_one_letter_code
_entity_poly.pdbx_strand_id
1 'polypeptide(L)'
;MLPSQEASKLYHEHYMRNSRAIGVLWAIFTICFAIINVVVFIQPYWVGDSVSTPKPGYFGLFHYCVGSGLAGRELTCRGSFTDFSTIPSGAFKAAAFFVLLSMVLILGCITCFALFFFCNTATVYKICAWMQLLA
;
A
#
# COMPACT_ATOMS: atom_id res chain seq x y z
N MET A 1 -1.34 35.26 36.84
CA MET A 1 -1.34 33.80 36.55
C MET A 1 -2.77 33.43 36.16
N LEU A 2 -2.99 32.83 35.00
CA LEU A 2 -4.32 32.34 34.63
C LEU A 2 -4.77 31.27 35.65
N PRO A 3 -6.03 31.27 36.10
CA PRO A 3 -6.60 30.18 36.88
C PRO A 3 -6.35 28.85 36.18
N SER A 4 -6.00 27.80 36.93
CA SER A 4 -5.65 26.49 36.39
C SER A 4 -6.73 25.90 35.45
N GLN A 5 -7.99 26.24 35.67
CA GLN A 5 -9.12 25.83 34.84
C GLN A 5 -9.22 26.56 33.50
N GLU A 6 -8.80 27.82 33.43
CA GLU A 6 -8.80 28.59 32.18
C GLU A 6 -7.62 28.18 31.30
N ALA A 7 -6.47 27.93 31.93
CA ALA A 7 -5.30 27.39 31.24
C ALA A 7 -5.61 26.02 30.61
N SER A 8 -6.23 25.09 31.34
CA SER A 8 -6.53 23.74 30.82
C SER A 8 -7.51 23.74 29.64
N LYS A 9 -8.52 24.63 29.64
CA LYS A 9 -9.44 24.79 28.52
C LYS A 9 -8.74 25.30 27.27
N LEU A 10 -7.89 26.32 27.40
CA LEU A 10 -7.11 26.85 26.28
C LEU A 10 -6.19 25.78 25.67
N TYR A 11 -5.48 25.02 26.51
CA TYR A 11 -4.65 23.90 26.03
C TYR A 11 -5.48 22.84 25.32
N HIS A 12 -6.67 22.52 25.83
CA HIS A 12 -7.55 21.51 25.23
C HIS A 12 -8.07 21.93 23.85
N GLU A 13 -8.46 23.19 23.67
CA GLU A 13 -8.91 23.70 22.36
C GLU A 13 -7.77 23.70 21.33
N HIS A 14 -6.58 24.15 21.73
CA HIS A 14 -5.39 24.08 20.88
C HIS A 14 -5.06 22.65 20.48
N TYR A 15 -5.14 21.71 21.43
CA TYR A 15 -4.92 20.29 21.18
C TYR A 15 -5.96 19.72 20.21
N MET A 16 -7.25 20.02 20.38
CA MET A 16 -8.30 19.54 19.48
C MET A 16 -8.18 20.07 18.06
N ARG A 17 -7.73 21.32 17.87
CA ARG A 17 -7.48 21.87 16.53
C ARG A 17 -6.32 21.15 15.85
N ASN A 18 -5.21 20.98 16.59
CA ASN A 18 -4.02 20.30 16.06
C ASN A 18 -4.31 18.82 15.75
N SER A 19 -5.07 18.12 16.60
CA SER A 19 -5.41 16.71 16.39
C SER A 19 -6.28 16.49 15.14
N ARG A 20 -7.21 17.41 14.85
CA ARG A 20 -8.00 17.39 13.60
C ARG A 20 -7.13 17.63 12.38
N ALA A 21 -6.19 18.58 12.44
CA ALA A 21 -5.26 18.84 11.36
C ALA A 21 -4.38 17.61 11.04
N ILE A 22 -3.87 16.93 12.08
CA ILE A 22 -3.12 15.68 11.94
C ILE A 22 -4.00 14.58 11.31
N GLY A 23 -5.28 14.48 11.68
CA GLY A 23 -6.21 13.53 11.08
C GLY A 23 -6.40 13.72 9.58
N VAL A 24 -6.54 14.97 9.12
CA VAL A 24 -6.65 15.29 7.69
C VAL A 24 -5.35 14.96 6.95
N LEU A 25 -4.21 15.34 7.51
CA LEU A 25 -2.89 15.04 6.96
C LEU A 25 -2.71 13.52 6.80
N TRP A 26 -3.12 12.76 7.82
CA TRP A 26 -3.06 11.30 7.79
C TRP A 26 -3.90 10.71 6.67
N ALA A 27 -5.12 11.22 6.46
CA ALA A 27 -5.98 10.77 5.37
C ALA A 27 -5.35 11.04 4.00
N ILE A 28 -4.77 12.23 3.78
CA ILE A 28 -4.09 12.58 2.53
C ILE A 28 -2.93 11.62 2.27
N PHE A 29 -2.05 11.39 3.24
CA PHE A 29 -0.92 10.48 3.06
C PHE A 29 -1.35 9.03 2.84
N THR A 30 -2.43 8.60 3.49
CA THR A 30 -2.99 7.25 3.29
C THR A 30 -3.51 7.08 1.86
N ILE A 31 -4.18 8.09 1.30
CA ILE A 31 -4.65 8.07 -0.10
C ILE A 31 -3.46 8.01 -1.07
N CYS A 32 -2.44 8.83 -0.86
CA CYS A 32 -1.22 8.78 -1.67
C CYS A 32 -0.55 7.40 -1.61
N PHE A 33 -0.47 6.81 -0.42
CA PHE A 33 0.11 5.49 -0.24
C PHE A 33 -0.71 4.37 -0.89
N ALA A 34 -2.04 4.49 -0.90
CA ALA A 34 -2.93 3.57 -1.60
C ALA A 34 -2.67 3.58 -3.11
N ILE A 35 -2.51 4.77 -3.70
CA ILE A 35 -2.18 4.90 -5.12
C ILE A 35 -0.85 4.19 -5.43
N ILE A 36 0.18 4.42 -4.60
CA ILE A 36 1.48 3.75 -4.76
C ILE A 36 1.33 2.23 -4.66
N ASN A 37 0.56 1.72 -3.70
CA ASN A 37 0.33 0.27 -3.56
C ASN A 37 -0.36 -0.35 -4.77
N VAL A 38 -1.39 0.33 -5.31
CA VAL A 38 -2.07 -0.12 -6.54
C VAL A 38 -1.11 -0.14 -7.72
N VAL A 39 -0.26 0.89 -7.86
CA VAL A 39 0.77 0.93 -8.91
C VAL A 39 1.75 -0.22 -8.75
N VAL A 40 2.31 -0.43 -7.55
CA VAL A 40 3.25 -1.52 -7.25
C VAL A 40 2.64 -2.90 -7.53
N PHE A 41 1.36 -3.08 -7.20
CA PHE A 41 0.64 -4.31 -7.48
C PHE A 41 0.54 -4.55 -9.00
N ILE A 42 0.09 -3.56 -9.78
CA ILE A 42 -0.11 -3.73 -11.24
C ILE A 42 1.22 -3.76 -12.00
N GLN A 43 2.28 -3.17 -11.44
CA GLN A 43 3.55 -2.97 -12.14
C GLN A 43 4.17 -4.30 -12.61
N PRO A 44 4.46 -4.44 -13.92
CA PRO A 44 5.03 -5.67 -14.48
C PRO A 44 6.52 -5.83 -14.19
N TYR A 45 7.19 -4.75 -13.77
CA TYR A 45 8.64 -4.72 -13.53
C TYR A 45 8.94 -4.70 -12.03
N TRP A 46 9.22 -5.87 -11.46
CA TRP A 46 9.69 -6.04 -10.09
C TRP A 46 11.19 -6.32 -10.05
N VAL A 47 11.66 -7.22 -10.90
CA VAL A 47 13.08 -7.53 -11.07
C VAL A 47 13.40 -7.54 -12.57
N GLY A 48 14.27 -6.63 -12.99
CA GLY A 48 14.72 -6.52 -14.38
C GLY A 48 15.95 -7.39 -14.69
N ASP A 49 16.27 -7.48 -15.96
CA ASP A 49 17.52 -8.02 -16.48
C ASP A 49 18.69 -7.04 -16.29
N SER A 50 19.90 -7.52 -16.56
CA SER A 50 21.12 -6.73 -16.47
C SER A 50 22.04 -7.00 -17.67
N VAL A 51 23.13 -6.23 -17.79
CA VAL A 51 24.13 -6.45 -18.84
C VAL A 51 24.80 -7.83 -18.78
N SER A 52 24.70 -8.53 -17.64
CA SER A 52 25.30 -9.84 -17.43
C SER A 52 24.32 -11.00 -17.60
N THR A 53 23.02 -10.75 -17.81
CA THR A 53 22.05 -11.85 -17.98
C THR A 53 22.12 -12.47 -19.38
N PRO A 54 22.10 -13.83 -19.50
CA PRO A 54 22.23 -14.53 -20.78
C PRO A 54 21.10 -14.26 -21.77
N LYS A 55 19.93 -13.84 -21.29
CA LYS A 55 18.74 -13.52 -22.08
C LYS A 55 18.05 -12.29 -21.50
N PRO A 56 17.50 -11.41 -22.34
CA PRO A 56 16.72 -10.28 -21.86
C PRO A 56 15.41 -10.77 -21.25
N GLY A 57 14.92 -10.08 -20.22
CA GLY A 57 13.70 -10.47 -19.54
C GLY A 57 13.42 -9.70 -18.26
N TYR A 58 12.23 -9.91 -17.70
CA TYR A 58 11.85 -9.32 -16.43
C TYR A 58 10.88 -10.22 -15.68
N PHE A 59 10.90 -10.09 -14.36
CA PHE A 59 9.94 -10.70 -13.45
C PHE A 59 9.04 -9.60 -12.90
N GLY A 60 7.74 -9.81 -13.05
CA GLY A 60 6.70 -9.10 -12.32
C GLY A 60 6.20 -9.95 -11.14
N LEU A 61 5.18 -9.46 -10.46
CA LEU A 61 4.63 -10.11 -9.28
C LEU A 61 3.88 -11.42 -9.61
N PHE A 62 3.20 -11.46 -10.76
CA PHE A 62 2.37 -12.59 -11.19
C PHE A 62 2.74 -13.15 -12.58
N HIS A 63 3.60 -12.46 -13.32
CA HIS A 63 4.04 -12.88 -14.65
C HIS A 63 5.53 -12.64 -14.80
N TYR A 64 6.16 -13.36 -15.69
CA TYR A 64 7.54 -13.17 -16.08
C TYR A 64 7.65 -13.28 -17.59
N CYS A 65 8.55 -12.49 -18.17
CA CYS A 65 8.77 -12.43 -19.59
C CYS A 65 10.23 -12.70 -19.90
N VAL A 66 10.49 -13.63 -20.82
CA VAL A 66 11.84 -14.02 -21.22
C VAL A 66 11.97 -13.89 -22.72
N GLY A 67 13.11 -13.37 -23.19
CA GLY A 67 13.44 -13.26 -24.59
C GLY A 67 13.48 -14.63 -25.28
N SER A 68 12.70 -14.75 -26.34
CA SER A 68 12.67 -15.87 -27.28
C SER A 68 13.30 -15.42 -28.61
N GLY A 69 14.14 -16.28 -29.20
CA GLY A 69 14.79 -16.03 -30.49
C GLY A 69 16.23 -15.49 -30.44
N LEU A 70 16.91 -15.56 -31.60
CA LEU A 70 18.34 -15.23 -31.79
C LEU A 70 18.69 -13.75 -31.58
N ALA A 71 17.70 -12.85 -31.66
CA ALA A 71 17.90 -11.40 -31.52
C ALA A 71 17.27 -10.80 -30.23
N GLY A 72 16.71 -11.63 -29.35
CA GLY A 72 16.14 -11.19 -28.05
C GLY A 72 14.99 -10.18 -28.13
N ARG A 73 14.43 -9.93 -29.33
CA ARG A 73 13.46 -8.87 -29.60
C ARG A 73 12.00 -9.29 -29.34
N GLU A 74 11.75 -10.59 -29.21
CA GLU A 74 10.43 -11.15 -28.95
C GLU A 74 10.40 -11.70 -27.51
N LEU A 75 9.57 -11.11 -26.64
CA LEU A 75 9.42 -11.54 -25.25
C LEU A 75 8.24 -12.49 -25.13
N THR A 76 8.49 -13.71 -24.64
CA THR A 76 7.41 -14.64 -24.29
C THR A 76 7.06 -14.46 -22.82
N CYS A 77 5.87 -13.94 -22.56
CA CYS A 77 5.34 -13.72 -21.21
C CYS A 77 4.51 -14.92 -20.75
N ARG A 78 4.73 -15.36 -19.51
CA ARG A 78 3.93 -16.40 -18.86
C ARG A 78 3.57 -16.00 -17.43
N GLY A 79 2.42 -16.48 -16.98
CA GLY A 79 1.89 -16.19 -15.67
C GLY A 79 0.60 -15.37 -15.73
N SER A 80 -0.31 -15.63 -14.80
CA SER A 80 -1.53 -14.87 -14.62
C SER A 80 -1.80 -14.65 -13.14
N PHE A 81 -2.40 -13.50 -12.81
CA PHE A 81 -2.89 -13.23 -11.47
C PHE A 81 -3.98 -14.21 -11.01
N THR A 82 -4.78 -14.74 -11.94
CA THR A 82 -5.87 -15.67 -11.64
C THR A 82 -5.40 -17.11 -11.42
N ASP A 83 -4.17 -17.43 -11.80
CA ASP A 83 -3.62 -18.78 -11.71
C ASP A 83 -2.26 -18.77 -11.02
N PHE A 84 -2.29 -18.84 -9.68
CA PHE A 84 -1.10 -18.91 -8.83
C PHE A 84 -0.24 -20.16 -9.08
N SER A 85 -0.72 -21.17 -9.81
CA SER A 85 0.11 -22.33 -10.18
C SER A 85 1.19 -21.95 -11.20
N THR A 86 0.93 -20.93 -12.04
CA THR A 86 1.82 -20.45 -13.10
C THR A 86 3.00 -19.63 -12.62
N ILE A 87 2.99 -19.17 -11.35
CA ILE A 87 4.07 -18.40 -10.76
C ILE A 87 5.22 -19.35 -10.39
N PRO A 88 6.46 -19.12 -10.89
CA PRO A 88 7.53 -20.11 -10.84
C PRO A 88 8.13 -20.32 -9.44
N SER A 89 8.06 -19.33 -8.54
CA SER A 89 8.68 -19.42 -7.21
C SER A 89 7.67 -19.21 -6.08
N GLY A 90 7.83 -19.94 -4.98
CA GLY A 90 7.02 -19.76 -3.77
C GLY A 90 7.21 -18.37 -3.13
N ALA A 91 8.40 -17.78 -3.28
CA ALA A 91 8.68 -16.43 -2.80
C ALA A 91 7.84 -15.37 -3.54
N PHE A 92 7.72 -15.46 -4.87
CA PHE A 92 6.86 -14.55 -5.63
C PHE A 92 5.38 -14.78 -5.35
N LYS A 93 4.95 -16.03 -5.10
CA LYS A 93 3.57 -16.31 -4.64
C LYS A 93 3.27 -15.65 -3.30
N ALA A 94 4.19 -15.76 -2.34
CA ALA A 94 4.06 -15.11 -1.03
C ALA A 94 4.06 -13.57 -1.17
N ALA A 95 4.98 -13.01 -1.96
CA ALA A 95 5.02 -11.58 -2.23
C ALA A 95 3.70 -11.09 -2.86
N ALA A 96 3.17 -11.81 -3.86
CA ALA A 96 1.89 -11.48 -4.48
C ALA A 96 0.73 -11.45 -3.47
N PHE A 97 0.70 -12.43 -2.56
CA PHE A 97 -0.31 -12.49 -1.51
C PHE A 97 -0.18 -11.33 -0.51
N PHE A 98 1.03 -11.05 0.00
CA PHE A 98 1.23 -9.98 0.99
C PHE A 98 1.01 -8.59 0.41
N VAL A 99 1.43 -8.34 -0.84
CA VAL A 99 1.18 -7.06 -1.53
C VAL A 99 -0.31 -6.87 -1.79
N LEU A 100 -1.03 -7.94 -2.19
CA LEU A 100 -2.49 -7.88 -2.33
C LEU A 100 -3.17 -7.59 -0.98
N LEU A 101 -2.75 -8.26 0.09
CA LEU A 101 -3.28 -8.05 1.43
C LEU A 101 -3.06 -6.60 1.89
N SER A 102 -1.85 -6.07 1.70
CA SER A 102 -1.50 -4.67 1.99
C SER A 102 -2.41 -3.70 1.23
N MET A 103 -2.56 -3.91 -0.08
CA MET A 103 -3.45 -3.10 -0.93
C MET A 103 -4.88 -3.10 -0.40
N VAL A 104 -5.44 -4.27 -0.07
CA VAL A 104 -6.80 -4.40 0.47
C VAL A 104 -6.94 -3.72 1.83
N LEU A 105 -5.96 -3.86 2.73
CA LEU A 105 -5.98 -3.21 4.04
C LEU A 105 -5.94 -1.68 3.94
N ILE A 106 -5.14 -1.12 3.03
CA ILE A 106 -5.05 0.33 2.83
C ILE A 106 -6.34 0.88 2.20
N LEU A 107 -6.90 0.19 1.20
CA LEU A 107 -8.20 0.57 0.61
C LEU A 107 -9.32 0.47 1.64
N GLY A 108 -9.28 -0.55 2.49
CA GLY A 108 -10.15 -0.67 3.66
C GLY A 108 -9.97 0.51 4.61
N CYS A 109 -8.73 0.97 4.85
CA CYS A 109 -8.43 2.07 5.76
C CYS A 109 -9.04 3.38 5.26
N ILE A 110 -8.98 3.63 3.95
CA ILE A 110 -9.65 4.78 3.32
C ILE A 110 -11.17 4.71 3.56
N THR A 111 -11.74 3.51 3.40
CA THR A 111 -13.17 3.30 3.66
C THR A 111 -13.51 3.52 5.14
N CYS A 112 -12.64 3.11 6.07
CA CYS A 112 -12.79 3.34 7.50
C CYS A 112 -12.74 4.83 7.87
N PHE A 113 -12.11 5.70 7.08
CA PHE A 113 -12.21 7.15 7.32
C PHE A 113 -13.65 7.67 7.12
N ALA A 114 -14.50 7.01 6.33
CA ALA A 114 -15.92 7.37 6.28
C ALA A 114 -16.64 7.10 7.62
N LEU A 115 -16.10 6.23 8.49
CA LEU A 115 -16.66 5.97 9.81
C LEU A 115 -16.47 7.15 10.78
N PHE A 116 -15.68 8.18 10.44
CA PHE A 116 -15.60 9.41 11.24
C PHE A 116 -16.96 10.12 11.41
N PHE A 117 -17.92 9.87 10.51
CA PHE A 117 -19.27 10.45 10.62
C PHE A 117 -20.15 9.73 11.64
N PHE A 118 -19.88 8.45 11.94
CA PHE A 118 -20.75 7.60 12.74
C PHE A 118 -20.13 7.15 14.07
N CYS A 119 -18.81 7.05 14.14
CA CYS A 119 -18.07 6.51 15.27
C CYS A 119 -17.25 7.59 15.97
N ASN A 120 -16.88 7.32 17.23
CA ASN A 120 -15.94 8.17 17.96
C ASN A 120 -14.59 8.23 17.23
N THR A 121 -14.06 9.44 17.03
CA THR A 121 -12.77 9.72 16.38
C THR A 121 -11.64 8.87 16.96
N ALA A 122 -11.60 8.67 18.28
CA ALA A 122 -10.58 7.84 18.93
C ALA A 122 -10.65 6.36 18.51
N THR A 123 -11.86 5.82 18.29
CA THR A 123 -12.04 4.44 17.83
C THR A 123 -11.62 4.29 16.38
N VAL A 124 -12.02 5.23 15.52
CA VAL A 124 -11.65 5.23 14.10
C VAL A 124 -10.14 5.31 13.94
N TYR A 125 -9.46 6.18 14.69
CA TYR A 125 -8.00 6.26 14.68
C TYR A 125 -7.33 4.96 15.13
N LYS A 126 -7.84 4.28 16.17
CA LYS A 126 -7.27 2.99 16.59
C LYS A 126 -7.42 1.92 15.51
N ILE A 127 -8.60 1.80 14.89
CA ILE A 127 -8.86 0.82 13.83
C ILE A 127 -7.95 1.09 12.63
N CYS A 128 -7.91 2.33 12.14
CA CYS A 128 -7.07 2.72 11.01
C CYS A 128 -5.58 2.50 11.31
N ALA A 129 -5.13 2.76 12.54
CA ALA A 129 -3.75 2.52 12.96
C ALA A 129 -3.38 1.04 12.93
N TRP A 130 -4.25 0.16 13.44
CA TRP A 130 -4.02 -1.29 13.36
C TRP A 130 -3.99 -1.79 11.92
N MET A 131 -4.89 -1.30 11.07
CA MET A 131 -4.92 -1.67 9.66
C MET A 131 -3.66 -1.24 8.92
N GLN A 132 -3.14 -0.04 9.20
CA GLN A 132 -1.91 0.45 8.58
C GLN A 132 -0.64 -0.19 9.15
N LEU A 133 -0.67 -0.64 10.40
CA LEU A 133 0.45 -1.38 10.99
C LEU A 133 0.58 -2.80 10.40
N LEU A 134 -0.54 -3.36 9.95
CA LEU A 134 -0.61 -4.68 9.32
C LEU A 134 -0.50 -4.64 7.79
N ALA A 135 -0.65 -3.46 7.19
CA ALA A 135 -0.48 -3.24 5.76
C ALA A 135 1.00 -3.12 5.39
#